data_AF-A0A9Q0JSD9-F1
#
_entry.id   AF-A0A9Q0JSD9-F1
#
_cell.length_a   1.000
_cell.length_b   1.000
_cell.length_c   1.000
_cell.angle_alpha   90.00
_cell.angle_beta   90.00
_cell.angle_gamma   90.00
#
_symmetry.space_group_name_H-M   'P 1'
#
loop_
_entity.id
_entity.type
_entity.pdbx_description
1 polymer ?
#
loop_
_entity_poly.entity_id
_entity_poly.type
_entity_poly.pdbx_seq_one_letter_code
_entity_poly.pdbx_strand_id
1 'polypeptide(L)'
;MQIRLGASTCVVASNAAVAKEIFKTQELNFVSRPEFGASEYFIYRGSRFVTAPYGDYWRFMKKLCMTRLLAVPQLDRFADIRDEEKVKLVESAMSCAREGKLCDLSSEFTAFSNNTICRMAMSTRCSGSDNDAHQIEGIVKTCLMLAGKLSVGDILGPFRFLDFSGNGKKLVEALKLYDQLVESILKEHQEKAA
;
A
#
# COMPACT_ATOMS: atom_id res chain seq x y z
N MET A 1 10.83 -5.79 -25.68
CA MET A 1 10.40 -7.20 -25.46
C MET A 1 8.88 -7.21 -25.30
N GLN A 2 8.17 -8.14 -25.92
CA GLN A 2 6.71 -8.23 -25.84
C GLN A 2 6.31 -9.62 -25.32
N ILE A 3 5.37 -9.65 -24.38
CA ILE A 3 4.85 -10.86 -23.75
C ILE A 3 3.33 -10.88 -23.92
N ARG A 4 2.77 -12.04 -24.23
CA ARG A 4 1.31 -12.24 -24.19
C ARG A 4 0.93 -12.86 -22.86
N LEU A 5 0.10 -12.16 -22.09
CA LEU A 5 -0.49 -12.64 -20.84
C LEU A 5 -1.98 -12.92 -21.10
N GLY A 6 -2.27 -14.15 -21.53
CA GLY A 6 -3.62 -14.53 -21.97
C GLY A 6 -4.13 -13.68 -23.13
N ALA A 7 -5.27 -13.03 -22.94
CA ALA A 7 -5.86 -12.11 -23.90
C ALA A 7 -5.10 -10.76 -24.02
N SER A 8 -4.26 -10.42 -23.04
CA SER A 8 -3.56 -9.13 -22.99
C SER A 8 -2.16 -9.20 -23.61
N THR A 9 -1.77 -8.13 -24.30
CA THR A 9 -0.39 -7.94 -24.78
C THR A 9 0.33 -6.95 -23.89
N CYS A 10 1.49 -7.34 -23.37
CA CYS A 10 2.31 -6.51 -22.50
C CYS A 10 3.67 -6.22 -23.16
N VAL A 11 4.09 -4.96 -23.12
CA VAL A 11 5.43 -4.54 -23.56
C VAL A 11 6.30 -4.33 -22.33
N VAL A 12 7.47 -4.97 -22.32
CA VAL A 12 8.42 -4.88 -21.22
C VAL A 12 9.55 -3.94 -21.59
N ALA A 13 9.69 -2.88 -20.80
CA ALA A 13 10.82 -1.95 -20.84
C ALA A 13 11.97 -2.50 -19.99
N SER A 14 12.90 -3.20 -20.63
CA SER A 14 13.99 -3.92 -19.94
C SER A 14 15.30 -3.13 -19.81
N ASN A 15 15.31 -1.84 -20.14
CA ASN A 15 16.49 -0.98 -19.99
C ASN A 15 16.12 0.45 -19.56
N ALA A 16 17.09 1.14 -18.97
CA ALA A 16 16.90 2.47 -18.41
C ALA A 16 16.55 3.54 -19.46
N ALA A 17 17.09 3.43 -20.68
CA ALA A 17 16.81 4.39 -21.76
C ALA A 17 15.33 4.34 -22.18
N VAL A 18 14.79 3.14 -22.40
CA VAL A 18 13.37 2.94 -22.73
C VAL A 18 12.46 3.32 -21.55
N ALA A 19 12.84 2.96 -20.32
CA ALA A 19 12.08 3.36 -19.14
C ALA A 19 12.02 4.89 -18.99
N LYS A 20 13.13 5.60 -19.24
CA LYS A 20 13.16 7.07 -19.25
C LYS A 20 12.24 7.64 -20.32
N GLU A 21 12.24 7.06 -21.51
CA GLU A 21 11.36 7.52 -22.60
C GLU A 21 9.88 7.38 -22.21
N ILE A 22 9.49 6.26 -21.61
CA ILE A 22 8.11 6.01 -21.16
C ILE A 22 7.71 6.92 -20.00
N PHE A 23 8.54 7.01 -18.95
CA PHE A 23 8.16 7.65 -17.69
C PHE A 23 8.52 9.14 -17.61
N LYS A 24 9.28 9.70 -18.57
CA LYS A 24 9.60 11.13 -18.60
C LYS A 24 9.21 11.80 -19.90
N THR A 25 9.67 11.27 -21.04
CA THR A 25 9.44 11.93 -22.34
C THR A 25 7.99 11.77 -22.81
N GLN A 26 7.44 10.57 -22.67
CA GLN A 26 6.11 10.17 -23.16
C GLN A 26 5.14 9.91 -22.01
N GLU A 27 5.36 10.50 -20.83
CA GLU A 27 4.62 10.12 -19.61
C GLU A 27 3.10 10.21 -19.78
N LEU A 28 2.61 11.24 -20.48
CA LEU A 28 1.17 11.45 -20.71
C LEU A 28 0.56 10.37 -21.62
N ASN A 29 1.34 9.79 -22.53
CA ASN A 29 0.89 8.70 -23.39
C ASN A 29 0.82 7.35 -22.63
N PHE A 30 1.61 7.21 -21.55
CA PHE A 30 1.70 5.99 -20.74
C PHE A 30 1.14 6.14 -19.32
N VAL A 31 0.39 7.22 -19.05
CA VAL A 31 -0.15 7.50 -17.72
C VAL A 31 -1.38 6.64 -17.37
N SER A 32 -1.94 5.92 -18.34
CA SER A 32 -3.04 4.98 -18.13
C SER A 32 -2.72 3.98 -17.02
N ARG A 33 -3.73 3.66 -16.22
CA ARG A 33 -3.66 2.72 -15.09
C ARG A 33 -4.62 1.56 -15.40
N PRO A 34 -4.21 0.59 -16.22
CA PRO A 34 -5.05 -0.57 -16.49
C PRO A 34 -5.36 -1.32 -15.19
N GLU A 35 -6.61 -1.74 -15.06
CA GLU A 35 -7.08 -2.50 -13.92
C GLU A 35 -6.72 -3.98 -14.10
N PHE A 36 -6.01 -4.56 -13.13
CA PHE A 36 -5.62 -5.98 -13.12
C PHE A 36 -6.21 -6.69 -11.90
N GLY A 37 -6.31 -8.01 -11.98
CA GLY A 37 -6.70 -8.86 -10.87
C GLY A 37 -8.16 -8.69 -10.50
N ALA A 38 -8.43 -8.91 -9.22
CA ALA A 38 -9.74 -8.74 -8.59
C ALA A 38 -10.12 -7.27 -8.35
N SER A 39 -9.53 -6.30 -9.04
CA SER A 39 -9.81 -4.86 -8.87
C SER A 39 -11.27 -4.47 -9.10
N GLU A 40 -12.03 -5.28 -9.84
CA GLU A 40 -13.46 -5.10 -10.06
C GLU A 40 -14.29 -5.33 -8.79
N TYR A 41 -13.80 -6.16 -7.87
CA TYR A 41 -14.41 -6.45 -6.57
C TYR A 41 -14.00 -5.46 -5.47
N PHE A 42 -13.19 -4.45 -5.81
CA PHE A 42 -12.71 -3.47 -4.84
C PHE A 42 -13.87 -2.60 -4.35
N ILE A 43 -14.15 -2.60 -3.04
CA ILE A 43 -15.33 -1.92 -2.47
C ILE A 43 -15.28 -0.38 -2.64
N TYR A 44 -14.09 0.20 -2.73
CA TYR A 44 -13.87 1.64 -2.95
C TYR A 44 -13.84 2.03 -4.44
N ARG A 45 -14.55 1.31 -5.31
CA ARG A 45 -14.54 1.57 -6.75
C ARG A 45 -14.97 3.01 -7.03
N GLY A 46 -14.14 3.76 -7.75
CA GLY A 46 -14.37 5.17 -8.07
C GLY A 46 -13.76 6.18 -7.07
N SER A 47 -13.38 5.74 -5.87
CA SER A 47 -12.69 6.58 -4.86
C SER A 47 -11.26 6.10 -4.56
N ARG A 48 -10.71 5.23 -5.42
CA ARG A 48 -9.33 4.75 -5.30
C ARG A 48 -8.34 5.84 -5.72
N PHE A 49 -7.34 6.14 -4.89
CA PHE A 49 -6.26 7.05 -5.28
C PHE A 49 -5.14 6.36 -6.07
N VAL A 50 -4.60 5.23 -5.57
CA VAL A 50 -3.38 4.59 -6.11
C VAL A 50 -3.56 4.10 -7.56
N THR A 51 -4.74 3.57 -7.88
CA THR A 51 -5.07 3.01 -9.20
C THR A 51 -6.12 3.82 -9.96
N ALA A 52 -6.42 5.05 -9.52
CA ALA A 52 -7.33 5.92 -10.26
C ALA A 52 -6.77 6.21 -11.67
N PRO A 53 -7.63 6.25 -12.70
CA PRO A 53 -7.26 6.81 -14.00
C PRO A 53 -6.74 8.24 -13.84
N TYR A 54 -5.75 8.59 -14.67
CA TYR A 54 -5.24 9.95 -14.67
C TYR A 54 -6.33 10.93 -15.11
N GLY A 55 -6.57 11.94 -14.28
CA GLY A 55 -7.63 12.92 -14.47
C GLY A 55 -7.60 13.93 -13.32
N ASP A 56 -8.63 14.76 -13.23
CA ASP A 56 -8.67 15.84 -12.23
C ASP A 56 -8.66 15.30 -10.80
N TYR A 57 -9.41 14.22 -10.54
CA TYR A 57 -9.42 13.54 -9.25
C TYR A 57 -8.03 13.05 -8.84
N TRP A 58 -7.34 12.31 -9.71
CA TRP A 58 -6.00 11.78 -9.40
C TRP A 58 -4.99 12.90 -9.18
N ARG A 59 -5.03 13.96 -10.01
CA ARG A 59 -4.14 15.13 -9.86
C ARG A 59 -4.40 15.86 -8.55
N PHE A 60 -5.66 16.04 -8.18
CA PHE A 60 -6.07 16.63 -6.91
C PHE A 60 -5.55 15.81 -5.73
N MET A 61 -5.83 14.51 -5.69
CA MET A 61 -5.39 13.62 -4.62
C MET A 61 -3.86 13.57 -4.52
N LYS A 62 -3.15 13.46 -5.64
CA LYS A 62 -1.67 13.49 -5.65
C LYS A 62 -1.15 14.80 -5.08
N LYS A 63 -1.71 15.94 -5.48
CA LYS A 63 -1.32 17.25 -4.95
C LYS A 63 -1.58 17.32 -3.44
N LEU A 64 -2.73 16.84 -2.98
CA LEU A 64 -3.07 16.80 -1.56
C LEU A 64 -2.05 15.96 -0.77
N CYS A 65 -1.78 14.72 -1.19
CA CYS A 65 -0.79 13.86 -0.53
C CYS A 65 0.59 14.52 -0.47
N MET A 66 1.09 15.05 -1.58
CA MET A 66 2.44 15.63 -1.64
C MET A 66 2.58 16.94 -0.86
N THR A 67 1.52 17.75 -0.76
CA THR A 67 1.59 19.08 -0.14
C THR A 67 1.09 19.11 1.30
N ARG A 68 0.24 18.16 1.71
CA ARG A 68 -0.37 18.15 3.05
C ARG A 68 0.02 16.95 3.90
N LEU A 69 0.26 15.78 3.30
CA LEU A 69 0.61 14.57 4.06
C LEU A 69 2.12 14.34 4.09
N LEU A 70 2.78 14.47 2.95
CA LEU A 70 4.19 14.13 2.74
C LEU A 70 5.10 15.35 2.55
N ALA A 71 4.59 16.55 2.82
CA ALA A 71 5.40 17.76 2.74
C ALA A 71 6.43 17.78 3.88
N VAL A 72 7.63 18.28 3.60
CA VAL A 72 8.74 18.35 4.58
C VAL A 72 8.31 18.94 5.92
N PRO A 73 7.61 20.11 5.98
CA PRO A 73 7.19 20.67 7.26
C PRO A 73 6.22 19.78 8.04
N GLN A 74 5.41 18.95 7.37
CA GLN A 74 4.51 18.02 8.03
C GLN A 74 5.27 16.79 8.54
N LEU A 75 6.23 16.29 7.77
CA LEU A 75 7.10 15.19 8.21
C LEU A 75 7.97 15.59 9.41
N ASP A 76 8.39 16.85 9.48
CA ASP A 76 9.18 17.37 10.60
C ASP A 76 8.38 17.44 11.90
N ARG A 77 7.04 17.63 11.84
CA ARG A 77 6.17 17.52 13.02
C ARG A 77 6.14 16.12 13.62
N PHE A 78 6.50 15.11 12.85
CA PHE A 78 6.60 13.73 13.29
C PHE A 78 8.06 13.27 13.40
N ALA A 79 9.01 14.20 13.53
CA ALA A 79 10.43 13.87 13.74
C ALA A 79 10.61 13.00 14.98
N ASP A 80 9.96 13.35 16.09
CA ASP A 80 10.04 12.61 17.36
C ASP A 80 9.59 11.15 17.20
N ILE A 81 8.49 10.90 16.50
CA ILE A 81 7.99 9.54 16.22
C ILE A 81 9.05 8.74 15.45
N ARG A 82 9.65 9.34 14.41
CA ARG A 82 10.68 8.66 13.61
C ARG A 82 11.95 8.42 14.41
N ASP A 83 12.32 9.34 15.31
CA ASP A 83 13.48 9.20 16.18
C ASP A 83 13.28 8.07 17.19
N GLU A 84 12.10 7.99 17.82
CA GLU A 84 11.75 6.90 18.72
C GLU A 84 11.77 5.52 18.01
N GLU A 85 11.17 5.40 16.81
CA GLU A 85 11.20 4.13 16.08
C GLU A 85 12.63 3.75 15.64
N LYS A 86 13.47 4.73 15.28
CA LYS A 86 14.89 4.49 14.94
C LYS A 86 15.65 3.96 16.14
N VAL A 87 15.46 4.56 17.33
CA VAL A 87 16.11 4.11 18.56
C VAL A 87 15.73 2.65 18.84
N LYS A 88 14.44 2.31 18.75
CA LYS A 88 13.96 0.93 18.99
C LYS A 88 14.55 -0.09 18.02
N LEU A 89 14.69 0.27 16.75
CA LEU A 89 15.37 -0.57 15.76
C LEU A 89 16.82 -0.85 16.16
N VAL A 90 17.56 0.20 16.57
CA VAL A 90 18.96 0.06 16.99
C VAL A 90 19.07 -0.75 18.29
N GLU A 91 18.19 -0.52 19.26
CA GLU A 91 18.14 -1.28 20.51
C GLU A 91 17.88 -2.76 20.28
N SER A 92 16.94 -3.10 19.40
CA SER A 92 16.63 -4.49 19.03
C SER A 92 17.84 -5.18 18.41
N ALA A 93 18.48 -4.53 17.42
CA ALA A 93 19.69 -5.06 16.78
C ALA A 93 20.86 -5.20 17.76
N MET A 94 21.06 -4.22 18.66
CA MET A 94 22.08 -4.26 19.70
C MET A 94 21.83 -5.37 20.72
N SER A 95 20.56 -5.64 21.06
CA SER A 95 20.19 -6.73 21.95
C SER A 95 20.57 -8.08 21.34
N CYS A 96 20.22 -8.33 20.08
CA CYS A 96 20.62 -9.54 19.37
C CYS A 96 22.15 -9.71 19.34
N ALA A 97 22.88 -8.62 19.07
CA ALA A 97 24.34 -8.64 19.04
C ALA A 97 24.95 -8.98 20.42
N ARG A 98 24.43 -8.39 21.50
CA ARG A 98 24.87 -8.67 22.87
C ARG A 98 24.60 -10.10 23.30
N GLU A 99 23.48 -10.67 22.87
CA GLU A 99 23.09 -12.05 23.17
C GLU A 99 23.71 -13.07 22.22
N GLY A 100 24.47 -12.63 21.20
CA GLY A 100 25.04 -13.50 20.17
C GLY A 100 23.99 -14.22 19.32
N LYS A 101 22.77 -13.66 19.23
CA LYS A 101 21.64 -14.25 18.49
C LYS A 101 21.59 -13.72 17.06
N LEU A 102 21.08 -14.56 16.16
CA LEU A 102 20.74 -14.12 14.81
C LEU A 102 19.61 -13.09 14.87
N CYS A 103 19.81 -11.96 14.18
CA CYS A 103 18.83 -10.89 14.06
C CYS A 103 18.19 -10.93 12.67
N ASP A 104 16.87 -11.09 12.60
CA ASP A 104 16.14 -10.95 11.34
C ASP A 104 15.90 -9.47 11.04
N LEU A 105 16.85 -8.84 10.35
CA LEU A 105 16.73 -7.42 10.00
C LEU A 105 15.52 -7.14 9.10
N SER A 106 15.01 -8.12 8.35
CA SER A 106 13.85 -7.90 7.48
C SER A 106 12.59 -7.64 8.31
N SER A 107 12.38 -8.41 9.38
CA SER A 107 11.26 -8.22 10.29
C SER A 107 11.41 -6.90 11.08
N GLU A 108 12.63 -6.58 11.53
CA GLU A 108 12.91 -5.33 12.25
C GLU A 108 12.66 -4.08 11.39
N PHE A 109 13.13 -4.06 10.14
CA PHE A 109 12.85 -2.94 9.22
C PHE A 109 11.37 -2.84 8.83
N THR A 110 10.69 -3.99 8.72
CA THR A 110 9.24 -4.03 8.48
C THR A 110 8.49 -3.42 9.65
N ALA A 111 8.83 -3.82 10.88
CA ALA A 111 8.24 -3.27 12.10
C ALA A 111 8.52 -1.76 12.25
N PHE A 112 9.77 -1.32 12.01
CA PHE A 112 10.15 0.09 12.00
C PHE A 112 9.29 0.92 11.03
N SER A 113 9.18 0.45 9.78
CA SER A 113 8.45 1.16 8.72
C SER A 113 6.94 1.21 9.02
N ASN A 114 6.36 0.09 9.43
CA ASN A 114 4.93 0.01 9.74
C ASN A 114 4.57 0.82 10.98
N ASN A 115 5.34 0.71 12.07
CA ASN A 115 5.15 1.53 13.26
C ASN A 115 5.24 3.02 12.93
N THR A 116 6.22 3.42 12.13
CA THR A 116 6.37 4.83 11.72
C THR A 116 5.13 5.30 10.96
N ILE A 117 4.68 4.55 9.95
CA ILE A 117 3.51 4.92 9.13
C ILE A 117 2.24 4.93 9.99
N CYS A 118 1.99 3.88 10.78
CA CYS A 118 0.79 3.78 11.62
C CYS A 118 0.74 4.87 12.68
N ARG A 119 1.86 5.21 13.33
CA ARG A 119 1.89 6.27 14.33
C ARG A 119 1.71 7.65 13.70
N MET A 120 2.27 7.88 12.51
CA MET A 120 2.11 9.15 11.81
C MET A 120 0.70 9.33 11.24
N ALA A 121 0.07 8.26 10.74
CA ALA A 121 -1.23 8.34 10.07
C ALA A 121 -2.42 8.15 11.02
N MET A 122 -2.27 7.34 12.06
CA MET A 122 -3.35 6.85 12.91
C MET A 122 -3.03 6.90 14.41
N SER A 123 -1.86 7.44 14.80
CA SER A 123 -1.40 7.46 16.20
C SER A 123 -1.33 6.08 16.86
N THR A 124 -1.27 4.99 16.09
CA THR A 124 -1.27 3.58 16.56
C THR A 124 0.05 2.88 16.26
N ARG A 125 0.39 1.80 16.97
CA ARG A 125 1.69 1.12 16.86
C ARG A 125 1.55 -0.38 16.56
N CYS A 126 2.23 -0.91 15.53
CA CYS A 126 2.19 -2.33 15.12
C CYS A 126 2.86 -3.29 16.11
N SER A 127 3.85 -2.84 16.87
CA SER A 127 4.60 -3.70 17.81
C SER A 127 4.42 -3.25 19.28
N GLY A 128 3.69 -4.03 20.06
CA GLY A 128 3.51 -3.86 21.51
C GLY A 128 2.04 -3.63 21.88
N SER A 129 1.39 -4.66 22.43
CA SER A 129 0.02 -4.73 23.02
C SER A 129 -1.19 -4.14 22.27
N ASP A 130 -1.00 -3.26 21.28
CA ASP A 130 -2.06 -2.69 20.44
C ASP A 130 -2.30 -3.64 19.25
N ASN A 131 -3.29 -4.50 19.42
CA ASN A 131 -3.69 -5.53 18.44
C ASN A 131 -4.04 -4.95 17.05
N ASP A 132 -4.40 -3.67 16.98
CA ASP A 132 -4.98 -3.05 15.79
C ASP A 132 -3.98 -2.85 14.66
N ALA A 133 -2.75 -2.45 14.96
CA ALA A 133 -1.79 -2.11 13.91
C ALA A 133 -1.09 -3.35 13.31
N HIS A 134 -0.99 -4.46 14.05
CA HIS A 134 -0.65 -5.76 13.46
C HIS A 134 -1.79 -6.30 12.58
N GLN A 135 -3.06 -6.11 13.01
CA GLN A 135 -4.22 -6.42 12.16
C GLN A 135 -4.22 -5.59 10.88
N ILE A 136 -3.93 -4.28 10.95
CA ILE A 136 -3.79 -3.40 9.78
C ILE A 136 -2.74 -3.96 8.82
N GLU A 137 -1.54 -4.28 9.32
CA GLU A 137 -0.46 -4.81 8.49
C GLU A 137 -0.90 -6.09 7.75
N GLY A 138 -1.51 -7.04 8.47
CA GLY A 138 -1.99 -8.29 7.89
C GLY A 138 -3.06 -8.08 6.82
N ILE A 139 -4.01 -7.19 7.07
CA ILE A 139 -5.08 -6.85 6.12
C ILE A 139 -4.50 -6.13 4.90
N VAL A 140 -3.62 -5.14 5.08
CA VAL A 140 -2.97 -4.40 3.98
C VAL A 140 -2.13 -5.33 3.10
N LYS A 141 -1.33 -6.23 3.70
CA LYS A 141 -0.57 -7.25 2.95
C LYS A 141 -1.51 -8.14 2.14
N THR A 142 -2.61 -8.58 2.72
CA THR A 142 -3.62 -9.41 2.04
C THR A 142 -4.25 -8.66 0.86
N CYS A 143 -4.67 -7.41 1.07
CA CYS A 143 -5.21 -6.55 0.02
C CYS A 143 -4.20 -6.34 -1.12
N LEU A 144 -2.94 -6.03 -0.82
CA LEU A 144 -1.88 -5.85 -1.83
C LEU A 144 -1.60 -7.13 -2.61
N MET A 145 -1.52 -8.27 -1.92
CA MET A 145 -1.30 -9.56 -2.56
C MET A 145 -2.46 -9.93 -3.49
N LEU A 146 -3.71 -9.79 -3.04
CA LEU A 146 -4.89 -10.12 -3.84
C LEU A 146 -5.12 -9.15 -5.00
N ALA A 147 -4.78 -7.87 -4.82
CA ALA A 147 -4.86 -6.86 -5.89
C ALA A 147 -3.76 -7.04 -6.95
N GLY A 148 -2.55 -7.45 -6.54
CA GLY A 148 -1.42 -7.68 -7.45
C GLY A 148 -1.43 -9.06 -8.13
N LYS A 149 -2.22 -10.00 -7.62
CA LYS A 149 -2.32 -11.35 -8.20
C LYS A 149 -3.09 -11.26 -9.51
N LEU A 150 -2.42 -11.61 -10.62
CA LEU A 150 -3.06 -11.83 -11.91
C LEU A 150 -4.22 -12.80 -11.70
N SER A 151 -5.43 -12.33 -11.97
CA SER A 151 -6.62 -13.15 -11.91
C SER A 151 -6.72 -13.98 -13.19
N VAL A 152 -7.36 -15.14 -13.09
CA VAL A 152 -7.74 -15.94 -14.27
C VAL A 152 -8.57 -15.07 -15.24
N GLY A 153 -9.35 -14.12 -14.73
CA GLY A 153 -10.09 -13.14 -15.51
C GLY A 153 -9.23 -12.22 -16.39
N ASP A 154 -8.03 -11.83 -15.95
CA ASP A 154 -7.10 -11.03 -16.77
C ASP A 154 -6.54 -11.81 -17.97
N ILE A 155 -6.54 -13.14 -17.86
CA ILE A 155 -6.09 -14.08 -18.90
C ILE A 155 -7.26 -14.44 -19.84
N LEU A 156 -8.47 -14.61 -19.29
CA LEU A 156 -9.66 -15.09 -20.00
C LEU A 156 -10.48 -13.99 -20.71
N GLY A 157 -10.13 -12.71 -20.57
CA GLY A 157 -10.78 -11.62 -21.30
C GLY A 157 -12.24 -11.38 -20.83
N PRO A 158 -13.27 -11.57 -21.68
CA PRO A 158 -14.67 -11.24 -21.34
C PRO A 158 -15.25 -12.02 -20.15
N PHE A 159 -14.65 -13.14 -19.74
CA PHE A 159 -15.06 -13.93 -18.58
C PHE A 159 -14.46 -13.43 -17.25
N ARG A 160 -13.92 -12.21 -17.22
CA ARG A 160 -13.27 -11.63 -16.05
C ARG A 160 -14.17 -11.58 -14.80
N PHE A 161 -15.47 -11.35 -14.99
CA PHE A 161 -16.48 -11.27 -13.93
C PHE A 161 -16.68 -12.58 -13.12
N LEU A 162 -16.11 -13.70 -13.57
CA LEU A 162 -16.18 -14.98 -12.88
C LEU A 162 -14.99 -15.12 -11.93
N ASP A 163 -15.26 -15.03 -10.61
CA ASP A 163 -14.26 -15.20 -9.55
C ASP A 163 -13.84 -16.68 -9.38
N PHE A 164 -13.26 -17.28 -10.43
CA PHE A 164 -12.88 -18.69 -10.47
C PHE A 164 -11.95 -19.11 -9.33
N SER A 165 -11.12 -18.19 -8.83
CA SER A 165 -10.17 -18.47 -7.74
C SER A 165 -10.68 -18.05 -6.35
N GLY A 166 -11.86 -17.44 -6.26
CA GLY A 166 -12.38 -16.88 -5.01
C GLY A 166 -11.58 -15.67 -4.49
N ASN A 167 -10.70 -15.09 -5.31
CA ASN A 167 -9.84 -13.98 -4.91
C ASN A 167 -10.63 -12.67 -4.78
N GLY A 168 -11.66 -12.50 -5.59
CA GLY A 168 -12.58 -11.37 -5.51
C GLY A 168 -13.32 -11.32 -4.18
N LYS A 169 -13.91 -12.44 -3.77
CA LYS A 169 -14.58 -12.56 -2.46
C LYS A 169 -13.62 -12.31 -1.30
N LYS A 170 -12.42 -12.92 -1.33
CA LYS A 170 -11.39 -12.70 -0.31
C LYS A 170 -10.95 -11.23 -0.24
N LEU A 171 -10.85 -10.55 -1.38
CA LEU A 171 -10.49 -9.13 -1.42
C LEU A 171 -11.60 -8.28 -0.79
N VAL A 172 -12.87 -8.57 -1.07
CA VAL A 172 -14.01 -7.88 -0.44
C VAL A 172 -13.99 -8.06 1.07
N GLU A 173 -13.79 -9.28 1.55
CA GLU A 173 -13.71 -9.58 2.99
C GLU A 173 -12.55 -8.81 3.66
N ALA A 174 -11.36 -8.85 3.07
CA ALA A 174 -10.20 -8.11 3.57
C ALA A 174 -10.44 -6.59 3.59
N LEU A 175 -11.05 -6.04 2.53
CA LEU A 175 -11.36 -4.61 2.47
C LEU A 175 -12.44 -4.21 3.48
N LYS A 176 -13.42 -5.06 3.77
CA LYS A 176 -14.42 -4.79 4.82
C LYS A 176 -13.79 -4.75 6.21
N LEU A 177 -12.86 -5.66 6.49
CA LEU A 177 -12.10 -5.64 7.75
C LEU A 177 -11.24 -4.38 7.86
N TYR A 178 -10.59 -3.98 6.75
CA TYR A 178 -9.85 -2.72 6.70
C TYR A 178 -10.74 -1.51 6.98
N ASP A 179 -11.90 -1.45 6.33
CA ASP A 179 -12.87 -0.35 6.47
C ASP A 179 -13.35 -0.20 7.91
N GLN A 180 -13.76 -1.31 8.53
CA GLN A 180 -14.23 -1.32 9.92
C GLN A 180 -13.16 -0.84 10.90
N LEU A 181 -11.92 -1.26 10.69
CA LEU A 181 -10.79 -0.88 11.54
C LEU A 181 -10.48 0.61 11.39
N VAL A 182 -10.34 1.11 10.16
CA VAL A 182 -10.05 2.53 9.90
C VAL A 182 -11.20 3.43 10.39
N GLU A 183 -12.44 3.01 10.24
CA GLU A 183 -13.62 3.71 10.75
C GLU A 183 -13.60 3.81 12.29
N SER A 184 -13.20 2.74 12.99
CA SER A 184 -13.02 2.76 14.45
C SER A 184 -11.97 3.79 14.88
N ILE A 185 -10.81 3.79 14.23
CA ILE A 185 -9.73 4.75 14.50
C ILE A 185 -10.20 6.18 14.23
N LEU A 186 -10.91 6.41 13.12
CA LEU A 186 -11.44 7.73 12.75
C LEU A 186 -12.39 8.26 13.83
N LYS A 187 -13.32 7.43 14.32
CA LYS A 187 -14.25 7.81 15.39
C LYS A 187 -13.54 8.18 16.68
N GLU A 188 -12.56 7.37 17.09
CA GLU A 188 -11.76 7.66 18.29
C GLU A 188 -11.03 9.01 18.17
N HIS A 189 -10.48 9.32 16.99
CA HIS A 189 -9.84 10.62 16.75
C HIS A 189 -10.84 11.78 16.76
N GLN A 190 -12.05 11.59 16.24
CA GLN A 190 -13.11 12.61 16.27
C GLN A 190 -13.57 12.89 17.70
N GLU A 191 -13.77 11.85 18.51
CA GLU A 191 -14.16 11.98 19.91
C GLU A 191 -13.09 12.68 20.75
N LYS A 192 -11.80 12.41 20.51
CA LYS A 192 -10.68 13.07 21.19
C LYS A 192 -10.47 14.53 20.75
N ALA A 193 -10.94 14.90 19.56
CA ALA A 193 -10.82 16.25 19.01
C ALA A 193 -12.01 17.16 19.34
N ALA A 194 -13.12 16.59 19.79
CA ALA A 194 -14.31 17.30 20.26
C ALA A 194 -14.16 17.80 21.71
#